data_AF-A0A2R8BU75-F1
#
_entry.id   AF-A0A2R8BU75-F1
#
_cell.length_a   1.000
_cell.length_b   1.000
_cell.length_c   1.000
_cell.angle_alpha   90.00
_cell.angle_beta   90.00
_cell.angle_gamma   90.00
#
_symmetry.space_group_name_H-M   'P 1'
#
loop_
_entity.id
_entity.type
_entity.pdbx_description
1 polymer ?
#
loop_
_entity_poly.entity_id
_entity_poly.type
_entity_poly.pdbx_seq_one_letter_code
_entity_poly.pdbx_strand_id
1 'polypeptide(L)' 'MRSMWFWGGVTLVGVIVVYASQGLSTDPAVDADTALIYPHWLVPVGYFVSLIGAAGLVIAYIRRKRRG' A
#
# COMPACT_ATOMS: atom_id res chain seq x y z
N MET A 1 -5.27 13.16 -16.15
CA MET A 1 -4.06 12.29 -16.08
C MET A 1 -3.34 12.42 -14.74
N ARG A 2 -3.00 13.62 -14.24
CA ARG A 2 -2.30 13.83 -12.95
C ARG A 2 -2.95 13.13 -11.72
N SER A 3 -4.29 13.09 -11.65
CA SER A 3 -4.99 12.36 -10.58
C SER A 3 -4.86 10.83 -10.68
N MET A 4 -4.76 10.25 -11.89
CA MET A 4 -4.55 8.80 -12.05
C MET A 4 -3.14 8.40 -11.62
N TRP A 5 -2.14 9.22 -11.93
CA TRP A 5 -0.76 9.02 -11.48
C TRP A 5 -0.63 9.09 -9.96
N PHE A 6 -1.31 10.04 -9.32
CA PHE A 6 -1.32 10.13 -7.86
C PHE A 6 -1.88 8.86 -7.20
N TRP A 7 -3.07 8.42 -7.62
CA TRP A 7 -3.68 7.21 -7.06
C TRP A 7 -2.94 5.92 -7.43
N GLY A 8 -2.34 5.86 -8.62
CA GLY A 8 -1.40 4.80 -8.99
C GLY A 8 -0.19 4.75 -8.07
N GLY A 9 0.39 5.91 -7.73
CA GLY A 9 1.47 6.01 -6.75
C GLY A 9 1.06 5.51 -5.36
N VAL A 10 -0.11 5.91 -4.86
CA VAL A 10 -0.63 5.43 -3.56
C VAL A 10 -0.80 3.91 -3.56
N THR A 11 -1.36 3.36 -4.64
CA THR A 11 -1.54 1.90 -4.78
C THR A 11 -0.19 1.19 -4.76
N LEU A 12 0.78 1.71 -5.52
CA LEU A 12 2.13 1.16 -5.62
C LEU A 12 2.86 1.18 -4.28
N VAL A 13 2.73 2.26 -3.51
CA VAL A 13 3.31 2.36 -2.16
C VAL A 13 2.75 1.25 -1.26
N GLY A 14 1.43 1.03 -1.26
CA GLY A 14 0.83 -0.05 -0.48
C GLY A 14 1.35 -1.44 -0.88
N VAL A 15 1.52 -1.68 -2.19
CA VAL A 15 2.07 -2.94 -2.71
C VAL A 15 3.53 -3.12 -2.30
N ILE A 16 4.35 -2.07 -2.39
CA ILE A 16 5.75 -2.10 -1.96
C ILE A 16 5.85 -2.41 -0.46
N VAL A 17 4.97 -1.84 0.37
CA VAL A 17 4.94 -2.12 1.81
C VAL A 17 4.68 -3.60 2.08
N VAL A 18 3.68 -4.21 1.42
CA VAL A 18 3.37 -5.65 1.57
C VAL A 18 4.47 -6.53 0.98
N TYR A 19 5.07 -6.14 -0.15
CA TYR A 19 6.13 -6.92 -0.78
C TYR A 19 7.41 -6.91 0.05
N ALA A 20 7.83 -5.75 0.53
CA ALA A 20 8.97 -5.61 1.43
C ALA A 20 8.76 -6.46 2.70
N SER A 21 7.52 -6.58 3.14
CA SER A 21 7.09 -7.38 4.29
C SER A 21 7.45 -8.87 4.16
N GLN A 22 7.49 -9.42 2.94
CA GLN A 22 7.87 -10.82 2.72
C GLN A 22 9.37 -11.09 2.89
N GLY A 23 10.20 -10.04 2.89
CA GLY A 23 11.64 -10.14 3.11
C GLY A 23 12.06 -10.07 4.58
N LEU A 24 11.12 -9.88 5.52
CA LEU A 24 11.39 -9.82 6.96
C LEU A 24 11.19 -11.20 7.61
N SER A 25 12.06 -11.54 8.56
CA SER A 25 11.98 -12.78 9.34
C SER A 25 10.68 -12.84 10.15
N THR A 26 10.05 -14.03 10.20
CA THR A 26 8.80 -14.30 10.93
C THR A 26 8.97 -14.46 12.44
N ASP A 27 10.18 -14.27 12.96
CA ASP A 27 10.44 -14.39 14.40
C ASP A 27 9.64 -13.32 15.17
N PRO A 28 9.01 -13.67 16.31
CA PRO A 28 8.16 -12.77 17.03
C PRO A 28 8.95 -11.59 17.61
N ALA A 29 8.42 -10.36 17.44
CA ALA A 29 9.00 -9.15 18.02
C ALA A 29 8.77 -9.17 19.52
N VAL A 30 9.86 -9.37 20.28
CA VAL A 30 9.81 -9.24 21.74
C VAL A 30 9.87 -7.76 22.14
N ASP A 31 10.54 -6.90 21.36
CA ASP A 31 10.67 -5.45 21.61
C ASP A 31 10.77 -4.60 20.32
N ALA A 32 10.43 -3.30 20.41
CA ALA A 32 10.47 -2.34 19.30
C ALA A 32 11.91 -1.96 18.86
N ASP A 33 12.90 -2.18 19.73
CA ASP A 33 14.31 -1.85 19.48
C ASP A 33 15.09 -3.00 18.81
N THR A 34 14.46 -4.16 18.62
CA THR A 34 15.14 -5.29 17.98
C THR A 34 15.13 -5.10 16.46
N ALA A 35 16.31 -4.79 15.91
CA ALA A 35 16.52 -4.69 14.47
C ALA A 35 16.06 -5.99 13.78
N LEU A 36 15.43 -5.84 12.61
CA LEU A 36 14.94 -6.91 11.73
C LEU A 36 13.66 -7.65 12.18
N ILE A 37 13.02 -7.27 13.29
CA ILE A 37 11.76 -7.94 13.62
C ILE A 37 10.57 -7.33 12.88
N TYR A 38 9.80 -8.21 12.26
CA TYR A 38 8.63 -7.88 11.48
C TYR A 38 7.51 -7.23 12.30
N PRO A 39 7.18 -5.94 12.07
CA PRO A 39 5.99 -5.36 12.64
C PRO A 39 4.77 -5.96 11.95
N HIS A 40 4.07 -6.88 12.61
CA HIS A 40 2.88 -7.55 12.06
C HIS A 40 1.76 -6.59 11.62
N TRP A 41 1.76 -5.36 12.16
CA TRP A 41 0.83 -4.29 11.79
C TRP A 41 1.15 -3.65 10.43
N LEU A 42 2.33 -3.87 9.86
CA LEU A 42 2.74 -3.29 8.57
C LEU A 42 1.94 -3.86 7.39
N VAL A 43 1.59 -5.15 7.45
CA VAL A 43 0.80 -5.84 6.43
C VAL A 43 -0.61 -5.27 6.27
N PRO A 44 -1.44 -5.18 7.34
CA PRO A 44 -2.76 -4.59 7.21
C PRO A 44 -2.71 -3.12 6.77
N VAL A 45 -1.68 -2.36 7.18
CA VAL A 45 -1.47 -0.99 6.69
C VAL A 45 -1.18 -0.97 5.19
N GLY A 46 -0.30 -1.84 4.70
CA GLY A 46 0.01 -1.95 3.28
C GLY A 46 -1.22 -2.28 2.44
N TYR A 47 -2.04 -3.26 2.87
CA TYR A 47 -3.31 -3.58 2.21
C TYR A 47 -4.30 -2.42 2.23
N PHE A 48 -4.42 -1.70 3.35
CA PHE A 48 -5.31 -0.55 3.47
C PHE A 48 -4.91 0.57 2.50
N VAL A 49 -3.60 0.86 2.41
CA VAL A 49 -3.05 1.85 1.47
C VAL A 49 -3.30 1.43 0.02
N SER A 50 -3.08 0.16 -0.33
CA SER A 50 -3.38 -0.37 -1.66
C SER A 50 -4.87 -0.26 -2.00
N LEU A 51 -5.76 -0.53 -1.04
CA LEU A 51 -7.20 -0.41 -1.22
C LEU A 51 -7.61 1.04 -1.52
N ILE A 52 -7.11 2.00 -0.73
CA ILE A 52 -7.37 3.43 -0.94
C ILE A 52 -6.86 3.88 -2.31
N GLY A 53 -5.65 3.47 -2.68
CA GLY A 53 -5.07 3.75 -3.99
C GLY A 53 -5.94 3.23 -5.14
N ALA A 54 -6.35 1.96 -5.05
CA ALA A 54 -7.18 1.30 -6.05
C ALA A 54 -8.56 1.97 -6.17
N ALA A 55 -9.20 2.29 -5.05
CA ALA A 55 -10.49 3.00 -5.03
C ALA A 55 -10.38 4.38 -5.71
N GLY A 56 -9.33 5.13 -5.40
CA GLY A 56 -9.06 6.42 -6.03
C GLY A 56 -8.81 6.31 -7.54
N LEU A 57 -8.11 5.26 -7.98
CA LEU A 57 -7.90 4.93 -9.40
C LEU A 57 -9.22 4.64 -10.12
N VAL A 58 -10.09 3.81 -9.52
CA VAL A 58 -11.42 3.50 -10.05
C VAL A 58 -12.26 4.77 -10.17
N ILE A 59 -12.30 5.62 -9.15
CA ILE A 59 -13.04 6.89 -9.18
C ILE A 59 -12.48 7.82 -10.26
N ALA A 60 -11.16 7.94 -10.37
CA ALA A 60 -10.51 8.77 -11.40
C ALA A 60 -10.80 8.25 -12.81
N TYR A 61 -10.83 6.93 -13.01
CA TYR A 61 -11.19 6.29 -14.26
C TYR A 61 -12.65 6.58 -14.65
N ILE A 62 -13.60 6.38 -13.73
CA ILE A 62 -15.03 6.67 -13.96
C ILE A 62 -15.22 8.15 -14.30
N ARG A 63 -14.55 9.06 -13.58
CA ARG A 63 -14.60 10.51 -13.85
C ARG A 63 -14.04 10.87 -15.23
N ARG A 64 -12.98 10.20 -15.67
CA ARG A 64 -12.42 10.40 -17.02
C ARG A 64 -13.40 9.93 -18.09
N LYS A 65 -14.02 8.75 -17.91
CA LYS A 65 -14.98 8.18 -18.86
C LYS A 65 -16.26 9.02 -19.00
N ARG A 66 -16.72 9.67 -17.93
CA ARG A 66 -17.89 10.57 -17.97
C ARG A 66 -17.63 11.92 -18.63
N ARG A 67 -16.38 12.33 -18.79
CA ARG A 67 -15.98 13.62 -19.40
C ARG A 67 -15.53 13.48 -20.86
N GLY A 68 -15.38 12.26 -21.35
CA GLY A 68 -14.98 11.96 -22.73
C GLY A 68 -16.15 11.47 -23.56
#